data_AF-A0A6P0VL89-F1
#
_entry.id   AF-A0A6P0VL89-F1
#
_cell.length_a   1.000
_cell.length_b   1.000
_cell.length_c   1.000
_cell.angle_alpha   90.00
_cell.angle_beta   90.00
_cell.angle_gamma   90.00
#
_symmetry.space_group_name_H-M   'P 1'
#
loop_
_entity.id
_entity.type
_entity.pdbx_description
1 polymer ?
#
loop_
_entity_poly.entity_id
_entity_poly.type
_entity_poly.pdbx_seq_one_letter_code
_entity_poly.pdbx_strand_id
1 'polypeptide(L)'
;MITLTSAQEQIVEDKLTTGNYTSAEEVIDLALELLKFLDAESLAWLKQTQQKILIGIEELDRKEGVDGAMVMDQMLQRFQDARQGKHR
;
A
#
# COMPACT_ATOMS: atom_id res chain seq x y z
N MET A 1 9.86 -9.52 29.70
CA MET A 1 8.44 -9.56 30.10
C MET A 1 7.79 -8.33 29.50
N ILE A 2 6.82 -8.52 28.60
CA ILE A 2 6.01 -7.43 28.04
C ILE A 2 4.66 -7.54 28.74
N THR A 3 4.16 -6.43 29.25
CA THR A 3 2.85 -6.35 29.89
C THR A 3 1.89 -5.59 28.99
N LEU A 4 0.67 -6.12 28.87
CA LEU A 4 -0.40 -5.43 28.19
C LEU A 4 -0.87 -4.25 29.05
N THR A 5 -1.28 -3.19 28.37
CA THR A 5 -2.05 -2.10 28.99
C THR A 5 -3.49 -2.56 29.20
N SER A 6 -4.19 -1.96 30.16
CA SER A 6 -5.60 -2.30 30.42
C SER A 6 -6.50 -2.15 29.20
N ALA A 7 -6.17 -1.22 28.29
CA ALA A 7 -6.89 -1.08 27.02
C ALA A 7 -6.67 -2.27 26.07
N GLN A 8 -5.46 -2.81 26.02
CA GLN A 8 -5.15 -3.99 25.21
C GLN A 8 -5.79 -5.25 25.80
N GLU A 9 -5.81 -5.38 27.14
CA GLU A 9 -6.49 -6.48 27.83
C GLU A 9 -8.00 -6.47 27.51
N GLN A 10 -8.65 -5.31 27.57
CA GLN A 10 -10.08 -5.18 27.23
C GLN A 10 -10.36 -5.61 25.79
N ILE A 11 -9.51 -5.22 24.83
CA ILE A 11 -9.67 -5.62 23.43
C ILE A 11 -9.59 -7.15 23.29
N VAL A 12 -8.64 -7.79 23.98
CA VAL A 12 -8.48 -9.25 23.95
C VAL A 12 -9.69 -9.94 24.60
N GLU A 13 -10.15 -9.46 25.75
CA GLU A 13 -11.36 -9.96 26.41
C GLU A 13 -12.59 -9.84 25.52
N ASP A 14 -12.83 -8.68 24.92
CA ASP A 14 -13.94 -8.46 23.99
C ASP A 14 -13.90 -9.45 22.83
N LYS A 15 -12.71 -9.75 22.28
CA LYS A 15 -12.56 -10.76 21.21
C LYS A 15 -12.86 -12.16 21.70
N LEU A 16 -12.45 -12.54 22.90
CA LEU A 16 -12.77 -13.83 23.48
C LEU A 16 -14.27 -14.01 23.73
N THR A 17 -14.97 -12.95 24.14
CA THR A 17 -16.43 -13.01 24.33
C THR A 17 -17.20 -13.29 23.04
N THR A 18 -16.62 -13.04 21.86
CA THR A 18 -17.27 -13.37 20.59
C THR A 18 -17.32 -14.87 20.30
N GLY A 19 -16.56 -15.69 21.04
CA GLY A 19 -16.45 -17.13 20.84
C GLY A 19 -15.65 -17.55 19.60
N ASN A 20 -15.13 -16.58 18.82
CA ASN A 20 -14.33 -16.83 17.63
C ASN A 20 -12.86 -17.18 17.92
N TYR A 21 -12.45 -17.05 19.19
CA TYR A 21 -11.07 -17.27 19.64
C TYR A 21 -11.08 -18.09 20.92
N THR A 22 -10.15 -19.02 21.02
CA THR A 22 -10.03 -20.00 22.09
C THR A 22 -9.15 -19.54 23.25
N SER A 23 -8.24 -18.58 23.00
CA SER A 23 -7.34 -18.04 24.01
C SER A 23 -6.86 -16.62 23.70
N ALA A 24 -6.41 -15.90 24.73
CA ALA A 24 -5.76 -14.60 24.57
C ALA A 24 -4.50 -14.68 23.68
N GLU A 25 -3.77 -15.80 23.77
CA GLU A 25 -2.59 -16.07 22.96
C GLU A 25 -2.94 -16.14 21.47
N GLU A 26 -4.03 -16.82 21.10
CA GLU A 26 -4.50 -16.88 19.70
C GLU A 26 -4.83 -15.50 19.14
N VAL A 27 -5.48 -14.64 19.93
CA VAL A 27 -5.79 -13.25 19.53
C VAL A 27 -4.51 -12.45 19.31
N ILE A 28 -3.52 -12.60 20.20
CA ILE A 28 -2.25 -11.89 20.13
C ILE A 28 -1.43 -12.38 18.93
N ASP A 29 -1.35 -13.69 18.70
CA ASP A 29 -0.62 -14.29 17.59
C ASP A 29 -1.17 -13.81 16.24
N LEU A 30 -2.49 -13.80 16.09
CA LEU A 30 -3.13 -13.29 14.87
C LEU A 30 -2.86 -11.79 14.67
N ALA A 31 -2.91 -11.00 15.73
CA ALA A 31 -2.60 -9.56 15.65
C ALA A 31 -1.13 -9.31 15.23
N LEU A 32 -0.20 -10.13 15.74
CA LEU A 32 1.22 -10.05 15.38
C LEU A 32 1.49 -10.55 13.95
N GLU A 33 0.77 -11.57 13.48
CA GLU A 33 0.86 -12.02 12.09
C GLU A 33 0.36 -10.94 11.13
N LEU A 34 -0.76 -10.29 11.44
CA LEU A 34 -1.27 -9.16 10.68
C LEU A 34 -0.28 -7.99 10.67
N LEU A 35 0.35 -7.69 11.80
CA LEU A 35 1.37 -6.65 11.88
C LEU A 35 2.57 -6.98 10.98
N LYS A 36 3.07 -8.22 11.02
CA LYS A 36 4.15 -8.68 10.13
C LYS A 36 3.78 -8.56 8.66
N PHE A 37 2.53 -8.87 8.31
CA PHE A 37 2.04 -8.74 6.94
C PHE A 37 2.05 -7.26 6.49
N LEU A 38 1.54 -6.35 7.32
CA LEU A 38 1.53 -4.91 7.03
C LEU A 38 2.96 -4.35 6.91
N ASP A 39 3.87 -4.78 7.78
CA ASP A 39 5.28 -4.40 7.71
C ASP A 39 5.93 -4.91 6.41
N ALA A 40 5.64 -6.15 6.01
CA ALA A 40 6.15 -6.72 4.77
C ALA A 40 5.60 -5.99 3.53
N GLU A 41 4.31 -5.62 3.53
CA GLU A 41 3.69 -4.83 2.46
C GLU A 41 4.32 -3.43 2.37
N SER A 42 4.52 -2.77 3.50
CA SER A 42 5.20 -1.47 3.59
C SER A 42 6.63 -1.54 3.05
N LEU A 43 7.40 -2.57 3.43
CA LEU A 43 8.74 -2.80 2.90
C LEU A 43 8.75 -3.12 1.40
N ALA A 44 7.79 -3.92 0.93
CA ALA A 44 7.65 -4.23 -0.49
C ALA A 44 7.34 -2.96 -1.31
N TRP A 45 6.41 -2.13 -0.83
CA TRP A 45 6.08 -0.85 -1.45
C TRP A 45 7.29 0.10 -1.48
N LEU A 46 8.03 0.19 -0.37
CA LEU A 46 9.24 1.01 -0.30
C LEU A 46 10.29 0.54 -1.32
N LYS A 47 10.54 -0.77 -1.38
CA LYS A 47 11.51 -1.36 -2.32
C LYS A 47 11.10 -1.12 -3.77
N GLN A 48 9.83 -1.33 -4.11
CA GLN A 48 9.30 -1.06 -5.45
C GLN A 48 9.44 0.41 -5.83
N THR A 49 9.18 1.32 -4.88
CA THR A 49 9.30 2.77 -5.11
C THR A 49 10.76 3.17 -5.36
N GLN A 50 11.69 2.70 -4.52
CA GLN A 50 13.12 2.93 -4.71
C GLN A 50 13.60 2.40 -6.07
N GLN A 51 13.16 1.20 -6.45
CA GLN A 51 13.51 0.62 -7.75
C GLN A 51 13.00 1.47 -8.92
N LYS A 52 11.74 1.95 -8.87
CA LYS A 52 11.18 2.83 -9.92
C LYS A 52 11.94 4.15 -10.03
N ILE A 53 12.35 4.72 -8.89
CA ILE A 53 13.16 5.95 -8.87
C ILE A 53 14.51 5.70 -9.54
N LEU A 54 15.20 4.62 -9.20
CA LEU A 54 16.51 4.28 -9.79
C LEU A 54 16.40 4.09 -11.32
N ILE A 55 15.39 3.37 -11.79
CA ILE A 55 15.12 3.20 -13.23
C ILE A 55 14.92 4.58 -13.89
N GLY A 56 14.08 5.45 -13.30
CA GLY A 56 13.84 6.79 -13.84
C GLY A 56 15.11 7.64 -13.89
N ILE A 57 16.00 7.54 -12.90
CA ILE A 57 17.30 8.22 -12.92
C ILE A 57 18.16 7.70 -14.08
N GLU A 58 18.26 6.38 -14.26
CA GLU A 58 19.02 5.79 -15.37
C GLU A 58 18.47 6.17 -16.75
N GLU A 59 17.15 6.23 -16.92
CA GLU A 59 16.49 6.71 -18.14
C GLU A 59 16.82 8.19 -18.41
N LEU A 60 16.80 9.03 -17.38
CA LEU A 60 17.19 10.44 -17.50
C LEU A 60 18.67 10.61 -17.85
N ASP A 61 19.56 9.81 -17.26
CA ASP A 61 20.99 9.81 -17.60
C ASP A 61 21.23 9.41 -19.06
N ARG A 62 20.41 8.50 -19.60
CA ARG A 62 20.39 8.14 -21.03
C ARG A 62 19.70 9.18 -21.93
N LYS A 63 19.21 10.29 -21.38
CA LYS A 63 18.44 11.35 -22.06
C LYS A 63 17.11 10.86 -22.65
N GLU A 64 16.51 9.84 -22.06
CA GLU A 64 15.19 9.31 -22.44
C GLU A 64 14.03 10.09 -21.78
N GLY A 65 14.35 11.11 -20.97
CA GLY A 65 13.38 12.01 -20.37
C GLY A 65 12.53 12.75 -21.42
N VAL A 66 11.23 12.82 -21.18
CA VAL A 66 10.27 13.53 -22.02
C VAL A 66 9.79 14.82 -21.35
N ASP A 67 9.45 15.83 -22.14
CA ASP A 67 8.88 17.08 -21.63
C ASP A 67 7.50 16.81 -21.01
N GLY A 68 7.36 17.17 -19.73
CA GLY A 68 6.12 16.94 -18.98
C GLY A 68 4.90 17.68 -19.54
N ALA A 69 5.08 18.88 -20.08
CA ALA A 69 3.98 19.64 -20.68
C ALA A 69 3.48 18.94 -21.95
N MET A 70 4.39 18.44 -22.78
CA MET A 70 4.05 17.67 -23.97
C MET A 70 3.26 16.40 -23.64
N VAL A 71 3.66 15.67 -22.58
CA VAL A 71 2.94 14.46 -22.14
C VAL A 71 1.53 14.80 -21.64
N MET A 72 1.37 15.90 -20.89
CA MET A 72 0.05 16.33 -20.41
C MET A 72 -0.89 16.74 -21.54
N ASP A 73 -0.38 17.47 -22.54
CA ASP A 73 -1.17 17.83 -23.71
C ASP A 73 -1.64 16.59 -24.49
N GLN A 74 -0.75 15.61 -24.69
CA GLN A 74 -1.11 14.34 -25.33
C GLN A 74 -2.15 13.55 -24.52
N MET A 75 -2.03 13.50 -23.19
CA MET A 75 -3.03 12.83 -22.34
C MET A 75 -4.39 13.53 -22.43
N LEU A 76 -4.43 14.86 -22.38
CA LEU A 76 -5.65 15.64 -22.49
C LEU A 76 -6.35 15.39 -23.84
N GLN A 77 -5.58 15.36 -24.92
CA GLN A 77 -6.09 15.07 -26.26
C GLN A 77 -6.71 13.67 -26.33
N ARG A 78 -6.05 12.64 -25.76
CA ARG A 78 -6.62 11.27 -25.69
C ARG A 78 -7.94 11.22 -24.94
N PHE A 79 -8.10 12.00 -23.86
CA PHE A 79 -9.37 12.08 -23.15
C PHE A 79 -10.47 12.76 -23.97
N GLN A 80 -10.13 13.78 -24.75
CA GLN A 80 -11.08 14.46 -25.65
C GLN A 80 -11.55 13.52 -26.77
N ASP A 81 -10.61 12.81 -27.41
CA ASP A 81 -10.90 11.85 -28.47
C ASP A 81 -11.80 10.71 -27.97
N ALA A 82 -11.54 10.18 -26.77
CA ALA A 82 -12.36 9.14 -26.16
C ALA A 82 -13.80 9.60 -25.85
N ARG A 83 -14.00 10.89 -25.56
CA ARG A 83 -15.34 11.47 -25.35
C ARG A 83 -16.07 11.69 -26.68
N GLN A 84 -15.37 12.13 -27.72
CA GLN A 84 -15.96 12.36 -29.04
C GLN A 84 -16.29 11.05 -29.77
N GLY A 85 -15.46 10.02 -29.60
CA GLY A 85 -15.72 8.67 -30.14
C GLY A 85 -16.92 7.95 -29.51
N LYS A 86 -17.46 8.45 -28.39
CA LYS A 86 -18.67 7.93 -27.72
C LYS A 86 -19.98 8.53 -28.25
N HIS A 87 -19.92 9.42 -29.25
CA HIS A 87 -21.06 10.12 -29.86
C HIS A 87 -21.18 9.89 -31.38
N ARG A 88 -20.53 8.83 -31.90
CA ARG A 88 -20.73 8.34 -33.26
C ARG A 88 -21.41 6.98 -33.25
#